data_AF-A0A1V5ZYH9-F1
#
_entry.id   AF-A0A1V5ZYH9-F1
#
_cell.length_a   1.000
_cell.length_b   1.000
_cell.length_c   1.000
_cell.angle_alpha   90.00
_cell.angle_beta   90.00
_cell.angle_gamma   90.00
#
_symmetry.space_group_name_H-M   'P 1'
#
loop_
_entity.id
_entity.type
_entity.pdbx_description
1 polymer ?
#
loop_
_entity_poly.entity_id
_entity_poly.type
_entity_poly.pdbx_seq_one_letter_code
_entity_poly.pdbx_strand_id
1 'polypeptide(L)' 'MKFGENIKEVAGNVQKNVKRSIESMLGLKVNTVNVHVIGVDFGGSAGAKTAVTMK' A
#
# COMPACT_ATOMS: atom_id res chain seq x y z
N MET A 1 22.90 3.94 0.96
CA MET A 1 21.90 3.85 -0.12
C MET A 1 20.99 2.67 0.20
N LYS A 2 19.74 2.89 0.60
CA LYS A 2 18.75 1.81 0.71
C LYS A 2 18.13 1.65 -0.67
N PHE A 3 18.55 0.62 -1.40
CA PHE A 3 18.01 0.31 -2.72
C PHE A 3 16.69 -0.45 -2.55
N GLY A 4 15.58 0.21 -2.86
CA GLY A 4 14.24 -0.39 -2.94
C GLY A 4 13.67 -0.91 -1.62
N GLU A 5 12.41 -1.33 -1.67
CA GLU A 5 11.72 -2.04 -0.60
C GLU A 5 11.47 -3.50 -1.02
N ASN A 6 11.54 -4.44 -0.07
CA ASN A 6 11.29 -5.84 -0.36
C ASN A 6 9.79 -6.05 -0.63
N ILE A 7 9.44 -6.42 -1.85
CA ILE A 7 8.04 -6.61 -2.25
C ILE A 7 7.28 -7.62 -1.39
N LYS A 8 7.96 -8.64 -0.83
CA LYS A 8 7.34 -9.61 0.08
C LYS A 8 6.91 -8.95 1.40
N GLU A 9 7.74 -8.04 1.91
CA GLU A 9 7.46 -7.31 3.15
C GLU A 9 6.33 -6.31 2.93
N VAL A 10 6.38 -5.54 1.83
CA VAL A 10 5.32 -4.60 1.45
C VAL A 10 3.99 -5.34 1.27
N ALA A 11 3.98 -6.44 0.51
CA ALA A 11 2.77 -7.24 0.31
C ALA A 11 2.21 -7.80 1.63
N GLY A 12 3.09 -8.27 2.53
CA GLY A 12 2.69 -8.73 3.86
C GLY A 12 2.08 -7.62 4.71
N ASN A 13 2.64 -6.41 4.65
CA ASN A 13 2.12 -5.24 5.34
C ASN A 13 0.76 -4.80 4.79
N VAL A 14 0.60 -4.76 3.46
CA VAL A 14 -0.68 -4.45 2.81
C VAL A 14 -1.76 -5.45 3.24
N GLN A 15 -1.48 -6.75 3.19
CA GLN A 15 -2.45 -7.78 3.60
C GLN A 15 -2.88 -7.63 5.06
N LYS A 16 -1.93 -7.37 5.97
CA LYS A 16 -2.22 -7.13 7.39
C LYS A 16 -3.06 -5.87 7.61
N ASN A 17 -2.75 -4.79 6.89
CA ASN A 17 -3.47 -3.53 7.02
C ASN A 17 -4.91 -3.64 6.51
N VAL A 18 -5.11 -4.31 5.38
CA VAL A 18 -6.45 -4.60 4.85
C VAL A 18 -7.24 -5.47 5.84
N LYS A 19 -6.63 -6.54 6.36
CA LYS A 19 -7.26 -7.40 7.37
C LYS A 19 -7.70 -6.60 8.59
N ARG A 20 -6.80 -5.81 9.19
CA ARG A 20 -7.08 -4.99 10.38
C ARG A 20 -8.20 -3.99 10.13
N SER A 21 -8.22 -3.36 8.95
CA SER A 21 -9.23 -2.37 8.61
C SER A 21 -10.62 -3.00 8.52
N ILE A 22 -10.73 -4.20 7.94
CA ILE A 22 -11.99 -4.94 7.83
C ILE A 22 -12.43 -5.46 9.20
N GLU A 23 -11.51 -6.03 9.99
CA GLU A 23 -11.80 -6.48 11.35
C GLU A 23 -12.29 -5.32 12.24
N SER A 24 -11.68 -4.15 12.12
CA SER A 24 -12.07 -2.93 12.84
C SER A 24 -13.44 -2.39 12.39
N MET A 25 -13.71 -2.39 11.08
CA MET A 25 -14.97 -1.88 10.52
C MET A 25 -16.18 -2.74 10.92
N LEU A 26 -16.00 -4.06 10.96
CA LEU A 26 -17.10 -5.01 11.19
C LEU A 26 -17.16 -5.54 12.62
N GLY A 27 -16.10 -5.36 13.42
CA GLY A 27 -16.01 -5.93 14.77
C GLY A 27 -15.95 -7.46 14.78
N LEU A 28 -15.60 -8.09 13.65
CA LEU A 28 -15.56 -9.54 13.47
C LEU A 28 -14.13 -9.99 13.14
N LYS A 29 -13.80 -11.23 13.54
CA LYS A 29 -12.52 -11.87 13.20
C LYS A 29 -12.54 -12.33 11.73
N VAL A 30 -11.52 -11.92 10.97
CA VAL A 30 -11.37 -12.32 9.56
C VAL A 30 -10.36 -13.45 9.47
N ASN A 31 -10.71 -14.57 8.84
CA ASN A 31 -9.78 -15.71 8.69
C ASN A 31 -8.70 -15.41 7.64
N THR A 32 -9.10 -15.04 6.43
CA THR A 32 -8.19 -14.86 5.28
C THR A 32 -8.64 -13.70 4.41
N VAL A 33 -7.67 -12.99 3.83
CA VAL A 33 -7.89 -11.92 2.84
C VAL A 33 -7.03 -12.20 1.62
N ASN A 34 -7.65 -12.16 0.43
CA ASN A 34 -6.95 -12.29 -0.84
C ASN A 34 -6.82 -10.91 -1.46
N VAL A 35 -5.58 -10.43 -1.62
CA VAL A 35 -5.28 -9.10 -2.18
C VAL A 35 -4.55 -9.28 -3.49
N HIS A 36 -5.12 -8.73 -4.57
CA HIS A 36 -4.45 -8.66 -5.87
C HIS A 36 -3.97 -7.24 -6.11
N VAL A 37 -2.65 -7.05 -6.22
CA VAL A 37 -2.04 -5.74 -6.44
C VAL A 37 -1.91 -5.51 -7.95
N ILE A 38 -2.59 -4.47 -8.45
CA ILE A 38 -2.66 -4.17 -9.89
C ILE A 38 -1.46 -3.32 -10.36
N GLY A 39 -0.92 -2.48 -9.49
CA GLY A 39 0.20 -1.61 -9.82
C GLY A 39 0.87 -1.07 -8.56
N VAL A 40 2.14 -0.68 -8.69
CA VAL A 40 2.94 -0.08 -7.64
C VAL A 40 3.60 1.18 -8.19
N ASP A 41 3.39 2.31 -7.52
CA ASP A 41 4.09 3.55 -7.81
C ASP A 41 5.27 3.66 -6.83
N PHE A 42 6.48 3.73 -7.37
CA PHE A 42 7.69 3.79 -6.56
C PHE A 42 8.11 5.21 -6.19
N GLY A 43 7.29 6.23 -6.50
CA GLY A 43 7.59 7.63 -6.21
C GLY A 43 9.01 7.98 -6.62
N GLY A 44 9.23 8.27 -7.90
CA GLY A 44 10.56 8.51 -8.47
C GLY A 44 11.47 9.34 -7.56
N SER A 45 12.70 8.83 -7.38
CA SER A 45 13.84 9.58 -6.83
C SER A 45 13.80 11.02 -7.32
N ALA A 46 13.71 11.98 -6.39
CA ALA A 46 13.87 13.43 -6.60
C ALA A 46 13.57 13.93 -8.03
N GLY A 47 12.30 14.17 -8.35
CA GLY A 47 11.92 14.78 -9.64
C GLY A 47 10.45 15.12 -9.73
N ALA A 48 10.12 16.39 -9.48
CA ALA A 48 8.95 17.11 -9.97
C ALA A 48 7.54 16.48 -9.77
N LYS A 49 6.90 16.80 -8.64
CA LYS A 49 5.46 17.14 -8.66
C LYS A 49 5.32 18.66 -8.66
N THR A 50 5.45 19.29 -9.82
CA THR A 50 4.79 20.59 -10.04
C THR A 50 3.31 20.30 -10.24
N ALA A 51 2.56 20.53 -9.17
CA ALA A 51 1.11 20.61 -9.23
C ALA A 51 0.71 21.62 -10.32
N VAL A 52 -0.11 21.16 -11.26
CA VAL A 52 -0.94 22.02 -12.10
C VAL A 52 -1.86 22.79 -11.17
N THR A 53 -1.47 24.02 -10.83
CA THR A 53 -2.40 25.01 -10.27
C THR A 53 -3.18 25.58 -11.44
N MET A 54 -4.40 25.10 -11.63
CA MET A 54 -5.41 25.80 -12.41
C MET A 54 -5.94 26.98 -11.59
N LYS A 55 -5.56 28.21 -11.97
CA LYS A 55 -6.43 29.39 -12.00
C LYS A 55 -5.82 30.47 -12.89
#